data_AF-A0A2U2XGC3-F1
#
_entry.id   AF-A0A2U2XGC3-F1
#
_cell.length_a   1.000
_cell.length_b   1.000
_cell.length_c   1.000
_cell.angle_alpha   90.00
_cell.angle_beta   90.00
_cell.angle_gamma   90.00
#
_symmetry.space_group_name_H-M   'P 1'
#
loop_
_entity.id
_entity.type
_entity.pdbx_description
1 polymer ?
#
loop_
_entity_poly.entity_id
_entity_poly.type
_entity_poly.pdbx_seq_one_letter_code
_entity_poly.pdbx_strand_id
1 'polypeptide(L)'
;MKTIKLHSRGQEVTQLQILLNILPDGIFGPATQLAVLNFQQSQNIEDDGIVGPITWSLLYDGWELIHHSLEEKTDLYTPYFLPYKKTHTKPTQKKWIFLHHTAGWQNPYRVIDTWNENSEKNIATEFVIGGQSIHNDNSDHDGKILHAIPNNGWAWHLGIGNQPLHRESIGIELCSFGALTKGYFEKTEDNKPKYVHKAKNSFFTYVGQEVDPEQVVELENEFRGYNYFHKYSIEQLKSLKELLLKLANEHNIDVREGLPNLIRKEGVKAFEFIGTKMCNDSPGVWSHANVNKWKLDIAPQEGLIEMLLGL
;
A
#
# COMPACT_ATOMS: atom_id res chain seq x y z
N MET A 1 -0.78 5.25 -22.43
CA MET A 1 -1.57 4.02 -22.26
C MET A 1 -1.65 3.26 -23.57
N LYS A 2 -1.78 1.93 -23.51
CA LYS A 2 -1.97 1.06 -24.68
C LYS A 2 -3.35 1.29 -25.30
N THR A 3 -3.44 1.35 -26.63
CA THR A 3 -4.73 1.39 -27.33
C THR A 3 -5.45 0.06 -27.18
N ILE A 4 -6.69 0.08 -26.70
CA ILE A 4 -7.52 -1.13 -26.51
C ILE A 4 -8.83 -1.02 -27.29
N LYS A 5 -9.33 -2.18 -27.74
CA LYS A 5 -10.51 -2.32 -28.63
C LYS A 5 -11.22 -3.64 -28.40
N LEU A 6 -12.33 -3.88 -29.11
CA LEU A 6 -13.06 -5.15 -29.07
C LEU A 6 -12.12 -6.37 -29.11
N HIS A 7 -12.39 -7.35 -28.24
CA HIS A 7 -11.59 -8.55 -27.96
C HIS A 7 -10.28 -8.34 -27.17
N SER A 8 -9.91 -7.10 -26.83
CA SER A 8 -8.85 -6.86 -25.85
C SER A 8 -9.24 -7.43 -24.49
N ARG A 9 -8.25 -7.85 -23.70
CA ARG A 9 -8.42 -8.41 -22.37
C ARG A 9 -7.31 -7.95 -21.45
N GLY A 10 -7.54 -7.99 -20.14
CA GLY A 10 -6.53 -7.69 -19.13
C GLY A 10 -6.86 -6.43 -18.31
N GLN A 11 -5.86 -5.97 -17.56
CA GLN A 11 -6.02 -4.92 -16.55
C GLN A 11 -6.44 -3.58 -17.15
N GLU A 12 -5.95 -3.23 -18.34
CA GLU A 12 -6.34 -2.00 -19.03
C GLU A 12 -7.83 -2.01 -19.41
N VAL A 13 -8.39 -3.18 -19.72
CA VAL A 13 -9.83 -3.32 -19.97
C VAL A 13 -10.64 -3.22 -18.69
N THR A 14 -10.16 -3.83 -17.60
CA THR A 14 -10.76 -3.67 -16.27
C THR A 14 -10.81 -2.20 -15.86
N GLN A 15 -9.72 -1.45 -16.08
CA GLN A 15 -9.63 -0.03 -15.77
C GLN A 15 -10.60 0.80 -16.61
N LEU A 16 -10.67 0.55 -17.91
CA LEU A 16 -11.67 1.16 -18.80
C LEU A 16 -13.10 0.96 -18.29
N GLN A 17 -13.44 -0.28 -17.93
CA GLN A 17 -14.78 -0.63 -17.46
C GLN A 17 -15.13 0.08 -16.15
N ILE A 18 -14.16 0.28 -15.26
CA ILE A 18 -14.31 1.08 -14.04
C ILE A 18 -14.59 2.55 -14.39
N LEU A 19 -13.79 3.17 -15.27
CA LEU A 19 -13.96 4.57 -15.67
C LEU A 19 -15.31 4.82 -16.37
N LEU A 20 -15.80 3.84 -17.13
CA LEU A 20 -17.12 3.88 -17.78
C LEU A 20 -18.27 3.56 -16.82
N ASN A 21 -17.98 3.28 -15.54
CA ASN A 21 -18.96 2.90 -14.52
C ASN A 21 -19.83 1.68 -14.94
N ILE A 22 -19.19 0.66 -15.51
CA ILE A 22 -19.82 -0.63 -15.86
C ILE A 22 -19.13 -1.79 -15.12
N LEU A 23 -19.77 -2.96 -15.06
CA LEU A 23 -19.23 -4.13 -14.36
C LEU A 23 -17.88 -4.56 -14.98
N PRO A 24 -16.76 -4.54 -14.23
CA PRO A 24 -15.45 -4.83 -14.79
C PRO A 24 -15.17 -6.34 -14.77
N ASP A 25 -15.21 -6.97 -15.94
CA ASP A 25 -14.87 -8.39 -16.14
C ASP A 25 -13.49 -8.58 -16.82
N GLY A 26 -12.85 -7.48 -17.22
CA GLY A 26 -11.56 -7.49 -17.92
C GLY A 26 -11.63 -7.96 -19.37
N ILE A 27 -12.83 -8.04 -19.97
CA ILE A 27 -13.09 -8.48 -21.34
C ILE A 27 -13.74 -7.34 -22.12
N PHE A 28 -13.08 -6.89 -23.19
CA PHE A 28 -13.63 -5.84 -24.06
C PHE A 28 -14.61 -6.51 -25.03
N GLY A 29 -15.81 -6.81 -24.53
CA GLY A 29 -16.91 -7.40 -25.30
C GLY A 29 -17.86 -6.35 -25.89
N PRO A 30 -18.96 -6.78 -26.53
CA PRO A 30 -19.95 -5.89 -27.13
C PRO A 30 -20.53 -4.85 -26.16
N ALA A 31 -20.75 -5.23 -24.89
CA ALA A 31 -21.24 -4.31 -23.87
C ALA A 31 -20.24 -3.19 -23.56
N THR A 32 -18.94 -3.51 -23.43
CA THR A 32 -17.88 -2.52 -23.23
C THR A 32 -17.71 -1.63 -24.46
N GLN A 33 -17.79 -2.20 -25.67
CA GLN A 33 -17.73 -1.43 -26.90
C GLN A 33 -18.88 -0.41 -26.99
N LEU A 34 -20.10 -0.83 -26.67
CA LEU A 34 -21.24 0.07 -26.63
C LEU A 34 -21.05 1.21 -25.62
N ALA A 35 -20.51 0.91 -24.44
CA ALA A 35 -20.21 1.92 -23.43
C ALA A 35 -19.13 2.92 -23.90
N VAL A 36 -18.09 2.45 -24.60
CA VAL A 36 -17.06 3.30 -25.20
C VAL A 36 -17.66 4.22 -26.27
N LEU A 37 -18.50 3.68 -27.15
CA LEU A 37 -19.19 4.47 -28.19
C LEU A 37 -20.05 5.57 -27.57
N ASN A 38 -20.87 5.22 -26.58
CA ASN A 38 -21.72 6.20 -25.88
C ASN A 38 -20.87 7.29 -25.20
N PHE A 39 -19.73 6.92 -24.62
CA PHE A 39 -18.81 7.87 -24.01
C PHE A 39 -18.19 8.81 -25.07
N GLN A 40 -17.66 8.26 -26.16
CA GLN A 40 -17.08 9.05 -27.25
C GLN A 40 -18.08 10.06 -27.82
N GLN A 41 -19.32 9.63 -28.03
CA GLN A 41 -20.43 10.50 -28.45
C GLN A 41 -20.72 11.60 -27.43
N SER A 42 -20.72 11.28 -26.14
CA SER A 42 -20.95 12.27 -25.07
C SER A 42 -19.86 13.34 -24.99
N GLN A 43 -18.64 13.01 -25.43
CA GLN A 43 -17.49 13.91 -25.43
C GLN A 43 -17.28 14.63 -26.78
N ASN A 44 -18.16 14.43 -27.76
CA ASN A 44 -18.03 14.96 -29.13
C ASN A 44 -16.67 14.64 -29.80
N ILE A 45 -16.15 13.43 -29.58
CA ILE A 45 -14.99 12.90 -30.30
C ILE A 45 -15.42 11.81 -31.29
N GLU A 46 -14.49 11.34 -32.13
CA GLU A 46 -14.74 10.24 -33.06
C GLU A 46 -15.21 8.97 -32.29
N ASP A 47 -16.38 8.44 -32.67
CA ASP A 47 -17.06 7.31 -32.03
C ASP A 47 -16.73 5.98 -32.73
N ASP A 48 -15.44 5.67 -32.81
CA ASP A 48 -14.93 4.45 -33.45
C ASP A 48 -14.98 3.19 -32.56
N GLY A 49 -15.37 3.34 -31.29
CA GLY A 49 -15.41 2.25 -30.30
C GLY A 49 -14.02 1.77 -29.87
N ILE A 50 -12.96 2.53 -30.16
CA ILE A 50 -11.56 2.24 -29.82
C ILE A 50 -11.10 3.22 -28.74
N VAL A 51 -10.45 2.69 -27.71
CA VAL A 51 -9.90 3.50 -26.62
C VAL A 51 -8.44 3.81 -26.90
N GLY A 52 -8.23 4.86 -27.68
CA GLY A 52 -6.93 5.48 -27.94
C GLY A 52 -6.56 6.56 -26.92
N PRO A 53 -5.42 7.23 -27.10
CA PRO A 53 -4.93 8.24 -26.15
C PRO A 53 -5.94 9.36 -25.82
N ILE A 54 -6.73 9.80 -26.81
CA ILE A 54 -7.74 10.85 -26.64
C ILE A 54 -8.90 10.35 -25.76
N THR A 55 -9.46 9.19 -26.09
CA THR A 55 -10.52 8.56 -25.30
C THR A 55 -10.07 8.30 -23.86
N TRP A 56 -8.82 7.84 -23.67
CA TRP A 56 -8.24 7.68 -22.34
C TRP A 56 -8.18 8.99 -21.58
N SER A 57 -7.60 10.05 -22.16
CA SER A 57 -7.50 11.36 -21.51
C SER A 57 -8.85 11.82 -20.98
N LEU A 58 -9.88 11.79 -21.82
CA LEU A 58 -11.21 12.27 -21.45
C LEU A 58 -11.91 11.40 -20.41
N LEU A 59 -11.65 10.09 -20.39
CA LEU A 59 -12.17 9.21 -19.34
C LEU A 59 -11.59 9.56 -17.98
N TYR A 60 -10.29 9.89 -17.93
CA TYR A 60 -9.68 10.39 -16.71
C TYR A 60 -10.19 11.78 -16.39
N ASP A 61 -10.20 12.72 -17.33
CA ASP A 61 -10.69 14.09 -17.09
C ASP A 61 -12.15 14.09 -16.58
N GLY A 62 -13.03 13.25 -17.13
CA GLY A 62 -14.41 13.08 -16.67
C GLY A 62 -14.50 12.43 -15.29
N TRP A 63 -13.65 11.44 -15.01
CA TRP A 63 -13.53 10.85 -13.67
C TRP A 63 -13.04 11.89 -12.66
N GLU A 64 -12.01 12.67 -13.00
CA GLU A 64 -11.48 13.78 -12.21
C GLU A 64 -12.55 14.84 -11.93
N LEU A 65 -13.28 15.30 -12.95
CA LEU A 65 -14.32 16.34 -12.82
C LEU A 65 -15.48 15.92 -11.91
N ILE A 66 -15.82 14.63 -11.86
CA ILE A 66 -16.91 14.10 -11.01
C ILE A 66 -16.44 13.89 -9.57
N HIS A 67 -15.16 13.60 -9.36
CA HIS A 67 -14.60 13.27 -8.05
C HIS A 67 -13.86 14.45 -7.39
N HIS A 68 -13.59 15.53 -8.13
CA HIS A 68 -12.91 16.73 -7.67
C HIS A 68 -13.74 17.99 -7.97
N SER A 69 -14.53 18.45 -6.99
CA SER A 69 -15.08 19.81 -7.01
C SER A 69 -13.95 20.83 -6.90
N LEU A 70 -14.01 21.85 -7.77
CA LEU A 70 -13.10 22.99 -7.95
C LEU A 70 -12.63 23.68 -6.65
N GLU A 71 -11.65 23.13 -5.94
CA GLU A 71 -10.65 23.87 -5.17
C GLU A 71 -9.32 23.12 -5.31
N GLU A 72 -8.30 23.81 -5.82
CA GLU A 72 -6.98 23.30 -6.17
C GLU A 72 -6.35 22.44 -5.06
N LYS A 73 -6.22 21.13 -5.29
CA LYS A 73 -5.23 20.25 -4.65
C LYS A 73 -4.84 19.17 -5.64
N THR A 74 -3.55 19.05 -5.91
CA THR A 74 -2.98 17.86 -6.55
C THR A 74 -3.43 16.62 -5.78
N ASP A 75 -4.03 15.66 -6.47
CA ASP A 75 -4.44 14.40 -5.85
C ASP A 75 -3.27 13.76 -5.13
N LEU A 76 -3.45 13.54 -3.83
CA LEU A 76 -2.42 12.99 -2.96
C LEU A 76 -1.98 11.58 -3.39
N TYR A 77 -2.85 10.84 -4.08
CA TYR A 77 -2.58 9.48 -4.53
C TYR A 77 -3.04 9.26 -5.96
N THR A 78 -2.42 8.31 -6.65
CA THR A 78 -2.83 7.86 -7.98
C THR A 78 -3.61 6.54 -7.88
N PRO A 79 -4.83 6.45 -8.45
CA PRO A 79 -5.55 5.19 -8.57
C PRO A 79 -4.75 4.11 -9.32
N TYR A 80 -4.61 2.93 -8.72
CA TYR A 80 -4.02 1.74 -9.35
C TYR A 80 -4.68 0.47 -8.80
N PHE A 81 -5.94 0.25 -9.18
CA PHE A 81 -6.81 -0.71 -8.51
C PHE A 81 -6.53 -2.17 -8.84
N LEU A 82 -6.66 -3.02 -7.81
CA LEU A 82 -6.75 -4.46 -7.95
C LEU A 82 -8.07 -4.87 -8.64
N PRO A 83 -8.10 -6.00 -9.37
CA PRO A 83 -9.33 -6.53 -9.92
C PRO A 83 -10.39 -6.80 -8.84
N TYR A 84 -11.65 -6.49 -9.13
CA TYR A 84 -12.80 -6.56 -8.20
C TYR A 84 -12.92 -7.90 -7.44
N LYS A 85 -12.57 -9.03 -8.08
CA LYS A 85 -12.61 -10.36 -7.45
C LYS A 85 -11.67 -10.52 -6.25
N LYS A 86 -10.75 -9.58 -6.03
CA LYS A 86 -9.71 -9.61 -4.99
C LYS A 86 -10.03 -8.76 -3.78
N THR A 87 -11.08 -7.96 -3.87
CA THR A 87 -11.47 -7.00 -2.85
C THR A 87 -12.91 -7.25 -2.44
N HIS A 88 -13.19 -7.15 -1.16
CA HIS A 88 -14.54 -7.17 -0.64
C HIS A 88 -15.12 -5.76 -0.71
N THR A 89 -16.08 -5.53 -1.61
CA THR A 89 -16.60 -4.20 -1.96
C THR A 89 -17.86 -3.80 -1.19
N LYS A 90 -18.22 -4.54 -0.14
CA LYS A 90 -19.31 -4.14 0.75
C LYS A 90 -18.80 -2.98 1.62
N PRO A 91 -19.43 -1.80 1.55
CA PRO A 91 -19.00 -0.67 2.35
C PRO A 91 -19.01 -0.94 3.84
N THR A 92 -17.94 -0.49 4.48
CA THR A 92 -17.77 -0.54 5.93
C THR A 92 -17.36 0.84 6.42
N GLN A 93 -17.80 1.20 7.61
CA GLN A 93 -17.26 2.38 8.28
C GLN A 93 -15.82 2.08 8.71
N LYS A 94 -14.87 2.85 8.19
CA LYS A 94 -13.46 2.74 8.58
C LYS A 94 -13.27 3.41 9.95
N LYS A 95 -12.63 2.68 10.86
CA LYS A 95 -12.35 3.10 12.25
C LYS A 95 -10.86 3.01 12.59
N TRP A 96 -10.12 2.19 11.83
CA TRP A 96 -8.71 1.94 12.07
C TRP A 96 -7.89 2.20 10.83
N ILE A 97 -6.64 2.59 11.03
CA ILE A 97 -5.62 2.56 9.99
C ILE A 97 -4.51 1.64 10.47
N PHE A 98 -4.10 0.67 9.66
CA PHE A 98 -2.97 -0.20 9.96
C PHE A 98 -1.78 0.10 9.06
N LEU A 99 -0.63 0.32 9.69
CA LEU A 99 0.64 0.53 9.04
C LEU A 99 1.38 -0.79 8.85
N HIS A 100 1.92 -0.96 7.65
CA HIS A 100 2.66 -2.12 7.19
C HIS A 100 3.94 -1.68 6.47
N HIS A 101 4.87 -2.62 6.26
CA HIS A 101 5.81 -2.50 5.16
C HIS A 101 5.80 -3.75 4.29
N THR A 102 6.18 -3.59 3.03
CA THR A 102 5.90 -4.59 2.00
C THR A 102 6.75 -5.86 2.11
N ALA A 103 7.74 -5.87 3.01
CA ALA A 103 8.84 -6.82 3.05
C ALA A 103 9.46 -7.03 1.65
N GLY A 104 9.63 -5.93 0.91
CA GLY A 104 10.01 -6.01 -0.50
C GLY A 104 10.53 -4.71 -1.09
N TRP A 105 10.57 -4.70 -2.41
CA TRP A 105 11.16 -3.65 -3.22
C TRP A 105 10.41 -2.32 -3.16
N GLN A 106 11.06 -1.29 -3.68
CA GLN A 106 10.68 0.12 -3.62
C GLN A 106 9.50 0.52 -4.51
N ASN A 107 9.19 -0.29 -5.53
CA ASN A 107 8.20 0.04 -6.55
C ASN A 107 6.77 -0.37 -6.12
N PRO A 108 5.86 0.59 -5.87
CA PRO A 108 4.52 0.31 -5.38
C PRO A 108 3.63 -0.35 -6.44
N TYR A 109 3.88 -0.13 -7.74
CA TYR A 109 3.15 -0.81 -8.82
C TYR A 109 3.43 -2.31 -8.78
N ARG A 110 4.71 -2.69 -8.64
CA ARG A 110 5.09 -4.10 -8.61
C ARG A 110 4.55 -4.82 -7.37
N VAL A 111 4.44 -4.12 -6.24
CA VAL A 111 3.81 -4.64 -5.01
C VAL A 111 2.35 -5.01 -5.30
N ILE A 112 1.58 -4.07 -5.88
CA ILE A 112 0.17 -4.29 -6.20
C ILE A 112 0.01 -5.40 -7.26
N ASP A 113 0.86 -5.42 -8.29
CA ASP A 113 0.86 -6.47 -9.31
C ASP A 113 1.14 -7.86 -8.71
N THR A 114 2.01 -7.96 -7.70
CA THR A 114 2.33 -9.23 -7.04
C THR A 114 1.15 -9.78 -6.22
N TRP A 115 0.36 -8.91 -5.58
CA TRP A 115 -0.93 -9.31 -5.00
C TRP A 115 -1.91 -9.79 -6.08
N ASN A 116 -1.80 -9.20 -7.27
CA ASN A 116 -2.58 -9.65 -8.42
C ASN A 116 -2.09 -11.00 -9.01
N GLU A 117 -0.84 -11.38 -8.83
CA GLU A 117 -0.35 -12.68 -9.31
C GLU A 117 -0.70 -13.81 -8.33
N ASN A 118 -0.61 -13.57 -7.02
CA ASN A 118 -0.78 -14.59 -5.97
C ASN A 118 -2.24 -14.73 -5.47
N SER A 119 -3.16 -15.05 -6.39
CA SER A 119 -4.62 -14.89 -6.24
C SER A 119 -5.33 -15.76 -5.19
N GLU A 120 -4.66 -16.67 -4.50
CA GLU A 120 -5.34 -17.66 -3.63
C GLU A 120 -5.80 -17.10 -2.28
N LYS A 121 -5.27 -15.95 -1.82
CA LYS A 121 -5.46 -15.51 -0.42
C LYS A 121 -6.19 -14.17 -0.23
N ASN A 122 -6.52 -13.44 -1.31
CA ASN A 122 -7.15 -12.09 -1.24
C ASN A 122 -6.44 -11.15 -0.23
N ILE A 123 -5.10 -11.13 -0.26
CA ILE A 123 -4.26 -10.29 0.60
C ILE A 123 -3.88 -9.02 -0.16
N ALA A 124 -4.18 -7.87 0.41
CA ALA A 124 -3.79 -6.56 -0.08
C ALA A 124 -4.08 -5.49 0.98
N THR A 125 -3.47 -4.32 0.83
CA THR A 125 -3.86 -3.10 1.55
C THR A 125 -4.45 -2.07 0.59
N GLU A 126 -5.08 -1.04 1.16
CA GLU A 126 -5.77 -0.03 0.37
C GLU A 126 -4.80 0.97 -0.26
N PHE A 127 -3.72 1.31 0.43
CA PHE A 127 -2.69 2.21 -0.07
C PHE A 127 -1.30 1.58 -0.02
N VAL A 128 -0.46 1.96 -0.99
CA VAL A 128 0.97 1.63 -1.03
C VAL A 128 1.77 2.90 -1.29
N ILE A 129 2.77 3.17 -0.46
CA ILE A 129 3.69 4.29 -0.58
C ILE A 129 5.04 3.75 -1.07
N GLY A 130 5.44 4.15 -2.27
CA GLY A 130 6.73 3.80 -2.85
C GLY A 130 7.90 4.33 -2.03
N GLY A 131 9.08 3.73 -2.20
CA GLY A 131 10.28 4.07 -1.42
C GLY A 131 11.52 4.25 -2.27
N GLN A 132 12.68 4.25 -1.61
CA GLN A 132 13.99 4.21 -2.26
C GLN A 132 14.45 2.77 -2.47
N SER A 133 15.22 2.55 -3.52
CA SER A 133 15.87 1.27 -3.77
C SER A 133 16.86 0.95 -2.66
N ILE A 134 16.84 -0.29 -2.19
CA ILE A 134 17.68 -0.73 -1.07
C ILE A 134 19.17 -0.88 -1.43
N HIS A 135 19.54 -0.86 -2.71
CA HIS A 135 20.88 -1.27 -3.17
C HIS A 135 21.53 -0.32 -4.18
N ASN A 136 20.87 0.81 -4.48
CA ASN A 136 21.39 1.87 -5.33
C ASN A 136 20.59 3.16 -5.08
N ASP A 137 20.93 4.21 -5.82
CA ASP A 137 20.38 5.56 -5.74
C ASP A 137 19.00 5.74 -6.41
N ASN A 138 18.35 4.68 -6.88
CA ASN A 138 17.03 4.81 -7.52
C ASN A 138 15.95 5.22 -6.50
N SER A 139 15.36 6.39 -6.73
CA SER A 139 14.27 6.97 -5.94
C SER A 139 13.04 7.30 -6.78
N ASP A 140 12.84 6.67 -7.95
CA ASP A 140 11.80 7.02 -8.94
C ASP A 140 10.35 6.92 -8.40
N HIS A 141 10.19 6.20 -7.28
CA HIS A 141 8.90 5.96 -6.65
C HIS A 141 8.82 6.48 -5.22
N ASP A 142 9.86 7.14 -4.73
CA ASP A 142 9.97 7.54 -3.34
C ASP A 142 8.84 8.52 -2.96
N GLY A 143 8.05 8.17 -1.95
CA GLY A 143 6.87 8.94 -1.52
C GLY A 143 5.64 8.80 -2.41
N LYS A 144 5.71 8.13 -3.57
CA LYS A 144 4.53 8.00 -4.45
C LYS A 144 3.45 7.16 -3.80
N ILE A 145 2.25 7.71 -3.64
CA ILE A 145 1.09 7.00 -3.06
C ILE A 145 0.22 6.42 -4.18
N LEU A 146 -0.01 5.11 -4.13
CA LEU A 146 -0.98 4.41 -4.98
C LEU A 146 -2.19 3.95 -4.17
N HIS A 147 -3.38 4.11 -4.75
CA HIS A 147 -4.65 3.63 -4.19
C HIS A 147 -5.07 2.33 -4.87
N ALA A 148 -4.92 1.21 -4.16
CA ALA A 148 -4.99 -0.15 -4.68
C ALA A 148 -6.37 -0.81 -4.52
N ILE A 149 -7.16 -0.38 -3.54
CA ILE A 149 -8.50 -0.92 -3.29
C ILE A 149 -9.48 0.25 -3.40
N PRO A 150 -10.50 0.19 -4.27
CA PRO A 150 -11.44 1.29 -4.41
C PRO A 150 -12.17 1.59 -3.10
N ASN A 151 -12.60 2.85 -2.94
CA ASN A 151 -13.31 3.32 -1.74
C ASN A 151 -14.38 2.34 -1.29
N ASN A 152 -14.44 2.10 0.01
CA ASN A 152 -15.36 1.15 0.66
C ASN A 152 -15.04 -0.34 0.42
N GLY A 153 -13.96 -0.65 -0.28
CA GLY A 153 -13.40 -1.99 -0.36
C GLY A 153 -12.58 -2.38 0.88
N TRP A 154 -12.26 -3.66 1.01
CA TRP A 154 -11.26 -4.17 1.93
C TRP A 154 -10.67 -5.51 1.45
N ALA A 155 -9.52 -5.90 1.99
CA ALA A 155 -8.88 -7.19 1.74
C ALA A 155 -8.26 -7.74 3.04
N TRP A 156 -7.79 -8.98 3.04
CA TRP A 156 -7.18 -9.59 4.22
C TRP A 156 -5.73 -9.11 4.40
N HIS A 157 -5.46 -8.19 5.33
CA HIS A 157 -4.08 -7.67 5.52
C HIS A 157 -3.40 -8.05 6.85
N LEU A 158 -4.14 -8.41 7.90
CA LEU A 158 -3.59 -8.62 9.25
C LEU A 158 -3.21 -10.08 9.62
N GLY A 159 -3.76 -11.10 8.96
CA GLY A 159 -3.51 -12.50 9.30
C GLY A 159 -3.94 -12.90 10.73
N ILE A 160 -5.05 -12.34 11.23
CA ILE A 160 -5.54 -12.53 12.62
C ILE A 160 -6.89 -13.27 12.68
N GLY A 161 -7.20 -14.04 11.63
CA GLY A 161 -8.51 -14.67 11.46
C GLY A 161 -9.62 -13.66 11.14
N ASN A 162 -10.87 -14.11 11.19
CA ASN A 162 -12.01 -13.31 10.78
C ASN A 162 -12.38 -12.24 11.82
N GLN A 163 -11.80 -11.05 11.70
CA GLN A 163 -11.95 -9.94 12.66
C GLN A 163 -12.43 -8.64 11.99
N PRO A 164 -13.18 -7.76 12.70
CA PRO A 164 -13.56 -6.44 12.20
C PRO A 164 -12.37 -5.58 11.77
N LEU A 165 -11.22 -5.73 12.45
CA LEU A 165 -9.97 -5.02 12.13
C LEU A 165 -9.48 -5.21 10.69
N HIS A 166 -9.93 -6.24 9.97
CA HIS A 166 -9.67 -6.35 8.53
C HIS A 166 -10.61 -5.51 7.67
N ARG A 167 -11.88 -5.47 8.05
CA ARG A 167 -12.97 -4.96 7.20
C ARG A 167 -13.18 -3.48 7.37
N GLU A 168 -13.09 -3.04 8.62
CA GLU A 168 -13.35 -1.68 9.08
C GLU A 168 -12.04 -0.91 9.26
N SER A 169 -10.95 -1.37 8.64
CA SER A 169 -9.70 -0.64 8.61
C SER A 169 -9.23 -0.33 7.20
N ILE A 170 -8.29 0.60 7.14
CA ILE A 170 -7.53 1.00 5.96
C ILE A 170 -6.11 0.48 6.18
N GLY A 171 -5.60 -0.34 5.27
CA GLY A 171 -4.21 -0.75 5.28
C GLY A 171 -3.34 0.22 4.47
N ILE A 172 -2.18 0.60 5.00
CA ILE A 172 -1.17 1.38 4.29
C ILE A 172 0.15 0.61 4.33
N GLU A 173 0.71 0.31 3.15
CA GLU A 173 2.00 -0.36 2.99
C GLU A 173 3.08 0.64 2.63
N LEU A 174 4.20 0.63 3.37
CA LEU A 174 5.40 1.35 2.98
C LEU A 174 6.33 0.37 2.26
N CYS A 175 6.73 0.69 1.03
CA CYS A 175 7.70 -0.10 0.31
C CYS A 175 9.03 -0.16 1.09
N SER A 176 9.31 -1.31 1.70
CA SER A 176 10.53 -1.53 2.47
C SER A 176 10.76 -3.01 2.77
N PHE A 177 12.03 -3.44 2.71
CA PHE A 177 12.44 -4.78 3.10
C PHE A 177 12.32 -5.06 4.61
N GLY A 178 12.22 -4.03 5.44
CA GLY A 178 12.17 -4.20 6.89
C GLY A 178 13.50 -4.63 7.48
N ALA A 179 13.48 -5.67 8.32
CA ALA A 179 14.63 -6.11 9.09
C ALA A 179 15.82 -6.56 8.21
N LEU A 180 17.02 -6.20 8.66
CA LEU A 180 18.29 -6.49 8.00
C LEU A 180 19.22 -7.25 8.94
N THR A 181 20.15 -7.99 8.34
CA THR A 181 21.18 -8.76 9.03
C THR A 181 22.57 -8.28 8.63
N LYS A 182 23.54 -8.29 9.55
CA LYS A 182 24.91 -7.80 9.31
C LYS A 182 25.88 -8.97 9.14
N GLY A 183 26.55 -9.03 8.00
CA GLY A 183 27.55 -10.07 7.70
C GLY A 183 26.99 -11.45 7.38
N TYR A 184 25.68 -11.61 7.32
CA TYR A 184 25.01 -12.84 6.88
C TYR A 184 23.60 -12.52 6.39
N PHE A 185 22.92 -13.50 5.81
CA PHE A 185 21.46 -13.57 5.75
C PHE A 185 21.00 -15.00 6.05
N GLU A 186 19.74 -15.16 6.46
CA GLU A 186 19.13 -16.46 6.71
C GLU A 186 18.36 -16.92 5.48
N LYS A 187 18.51 -18.20 5.11
CA LYS A 187 17.63 -18.86 4.15
C LYS A 187 17.05 -20.13 4.78
N THR A 188 15.83 -20.48 4.38
CA THR A 188 15.24 -21.77 4.74
C THR A 188 15.77 -22.86 3.80
N GLU A 189 16.39 -23.89 4.35
CA GLU A 189 16.86 -25.09 3.64
C GLU A 189 16.43 -26.31 4.46
N ASP A 190 15.75 -27.29 3.85
CA ASP A 190 15.22 -28.48 4.54
C ASP A 190 14.34 -28.18 5.78
N ASN A 191 13.47 -27.16 5.67
CA ASN A 191 12.63 -26.65 6.77
C ASN A 191 13.40 -26.18 8.01
N LYS A 192 14.69 -25.84 7.84
CA LYS A 192 15.55 -25.34 8.91
C LYS A 192 16.19 -24.02 8.52
N PRO A 193 16.45 -23.13 9.49
CA PRO A 193 17.20 -21.91 9.25
C PRO A 193 18.67 -22.26 8.93
N LYS A 194 19.20 -21.70 7.84
CA LYS A 194 20.61 -21.81 7.46
C LYS A 194 21.19 -20.42 7.23
N TYR A 195 22.23 -20.10 8.00
CA TYR A 195 22.95 -18.84 7.89
C TYR A 195 23.94 -18.89 6.72
N VAL A 196 23.84 -17.92 5.81
CA VAL A 196 24.79 -17.70 4.72
C VAL A 196 25.64 -16.50 5.08
N HIS A 197 26.87 -16.76 5.51
CA HIS A 197 27.83 -15.70 5.86
C HIS A 197 28.36 -14.98 4.61
N LYS A 198 28.51 -13.67 4.74
CA LYS A 198 28.93 -12.74 3.70
C LYS A 198 29.96 -11.75 4.27
N ALA A 199 30.26 -10.66 3.54
CA ALA A 199 31.18 -9.63 3.99
C ALA A 199 30.75 -9.08 5.36
N LYS A 200 31.66 -9.16 6.35
CA LYS A 200 31.36 -8.93 7.78
C LYS A 200 30.73 -7.57 8.09
N ASN A 201 31.08 -6.54 7.32
CA ASN A 201 30.63 -5.17 7.56
C ASN A 201 29.48 -4.74 6.62
N SER A 202 29.00 -5.64 5.76
CA SER A 202 27.87 -5.38 4.86
C SER A 202 26.56 -5.82 5.51
N PHE A 203 25.46 -5.23 5.05
CA PHE A 203 24.10 -5.55 5.50
C PHE A 203 23.34 -6.28 4.40
N PHE A 204 22.45 -7.18 4.79
CA PHE A 204 21.71 -8.03 3.87
C PHE A 204 20.24 -8.12 4.26
N THR A 205 19.39 -8.10 3.23
CA THR A 205 17.97 -8.44 3.32
C THR A 205 17.77 -9.94 3.53
N TYR A 206 16.55 -10.36 3.87
CA TYR A 206 16.20 -11.77 3.99
C TYR A 206 16.32 -12.56 2.67
N VAL A 207 16.33 -11.89 1.51
CA VAL A 207 16.59 -12.51 0.20
C VAL A 207 18.07 -12.53 -0.19
N GLY A 208 18.94 -12.03 0.68
CA GLY A 208 20.39 -12.00 0.46
C GLY A 208 20.88 -10.87 -0.43
N GLN A 209 20.03 -9.87 -0.72
CA GLN A 209 20.45 -8.63 -1.38
C GLN A 209 21.33 -7.82 -0.43
N GLU A 210 22.54 -7.45 -0.87
CA GLU A 210 23.40 -6.51 -0.17
C GLU A 210 22.77 -5.12 -0.21
N VAL A 211 22.79 -4.44 0.94
CA VAL A 211 22.11 -3.17 1.16
C VAL A 211 23.11 -2.03 1.05
N ASP A 212 22.71 -0.96 0.36
CA ASP A 212 23.45 0.29 0.37
C ASP A 212 23.50 0.82 1.82
N PRO A 213 24.70 1.09 2.39
CA PRO A 213 24.82 1.59 3.76
C PRO A 213 23.95 2.82 4.08
N GLU A 214 23.66 3.69 3.10
CA GLU A 214 22.80 4.86 3.30
C GLU A 214 21.31 4.50 3.52
N GLN A 215 20.92 3.29 3.11
CA GLN A 215 19.58 2.73 3.27
C GLN A 215 19.42 1.91 4.57
N VAL A 216 20.45 1.87 5.41
CA VAL A 216 20.42 1.18 6.71
C VAL A 216 20.15 2.17 7.83
N VAL A 217 19.23 1.82 8.72
CA VAL A 217 19.11 2.45 10.03
C VAL A 217 19.40 1.43 11.13
N GLU A 218 20.18 1.83 12.12
CA GLU A 218 20.38 1.10 13.36
C GLU A 218 19.41 1.65 14.40
N LEU A 219 18.60 0.78 15.00
CA LEU A 219 17.71 1.15 16.08
C LEU A 219 18.50 1.28 17.40
N GLU A 220 18.14 2.25 18.22
CA GLU A 220 18.70 2.38 19.57
C GLU A 220 18.36 1.18 20.46
N ASN A 221 17.16 0.63 20.27
CA ASN A 221 16.68 -0.55 20.99
C ASN A 221 16.33 -1.65 20.00
N GLU A 222 16.71 -2.88 20.32
CA GLU A 222 16.36 -4.05 19.51
C GLU A 222 14.84 -4.15 19.36
N PHE A 223 14.39 -4.36 18.12
CA PHE A 223 12.99 -4.64 17.83
C PHE A 223 12.87 -6.05 17.28
N ARG A 224 12.26 -6.94 18.06
CA ARG A 224 11.92 -8.32 17.66
C ARG A 224 13.13 -9.12 17.14
N GLY A 225 14.28 -9.00 17.81
CA GLY A 225 15.50 -9.71 17.44
C GLY A 225 16.36 -9.02 16.39
N TYR A 226 16.03 -7.80 15.98
CA TYR A 226 16.77 -7.05 14.96
C TYR A 226 17.14 -5.66 15.45
N ASN A 227 18.37 -5.26 15.12
CA ASN A 227 18.89 -3.91 15.36
C ASN A 227 18.98 -3.07 14.08
N TYR A 228 18.98 -3.71 12.90
CA TYR A 228 19.15 -3.03 11.61
C TYR A 228 17.91 -3.18 10.77
N PHE A 229 17.46 -2.08 10.17
CA PHE A 229 16.29 -2.05 9.31
C PHE A 229 16.55 -1.24 8.05
N HIS A 230 15.80 -1.54 6.99
CA HIS A 230 15.71 -0.70 5.82
C HIS A 230 15.03 0.61 6.19
N LYS A 231 15.76 1.70 5.99
CA LYS A 231 15.40 3.05 6.41
C LYS A 231 14.16 3.54 5.65
N TYR A 232 13.21 4.14 6.37
CA TYR A 232 12.13 4.90 5.73
C TYR A 232 12.68 6.25 5.26
N SER A 233 12.44 6.62 4.01
CA SER A 233 12.88 7.92 3.49
C SER A 233 12.06 9.06 4.09
N ILE A 234 12.59 10.29 4.00
CA ILE A 234 11.86 11.49 4.42
C ILE A 234 10.59 11.68 3.57
N GLU A 235 10.66 11.41 2.26
CA GLU A 235 9.52 11.58 1.36
C GLU A 235 8.44 10.52 1.59
N GLN A 236 8.80 9.28 1.95
CA GLN A 236 7.86 8.26 2.42
C GLN A 236 7.10 8.73 3.67
N LEU A 237 7.82 9.28 4.67
CA LEU A 237 7.22 9.70 5.92
C LEU A 237 6.34 10.95 5.76
N LYS A 238 6.71 11.90 4.90
CA LYS A 238 5.85 13.04 4.52
C LYS A 238 4.56 12.57 3.87
N SER A 239 4.67 11.68 2.88
CA SER A 239 3.53 11.11 2.16
C SER A 239 2.61 10.34 3.08
N LEU A 240 3.18 9.56 4.01
CA LEU A 240 2.42 8.87 5.05
C LEU A 240 1.67 9.86 5.95
N LYS A 241 2.33 10.93 6.41
CA LYS A 241 1.69 11.96 7.25
C LYS A 241 0.50 12.60 6.55
N GLU A 242 0.70 13.04 5.31
CA GLU A 242 -0.35 13.67 4.50
C GLU A 242 -1.53 12.71 4.28
N LEU A 243 -1.24 11.44 3.99
CA LEU A 243 -2.25 10.42 3.79
C LEU A 243 -3.04 10.14 5.07
N LEU A 244 -2.36 10.00 6.22
CA LEU A 244 -3.03 9.82 7.51
C LEU A 244 -3.97 10.98 7.82
N LEU A 245 -3.54 12.22 7.62
CA LEU A 245 -4.38 13.41 7.86
C LEU A 245 -5.56 13.50 6.89
N LYS A 246 -5.38 13.14 5.61
CA LYS A 246 -6.48 13.07 4.64
C LYS A 246 -7.52 12.02 5.07
N LEU A 247 -7.09 10.80 5.37
CA LEU A 247 -7.96 9.70 5.78
C LEU A 247 -8.63 9.97 7.14
N ALA A 248 -7.95 10.64 8.06
CA ALA A 248 -8.52 11.10 9.34
C ALA A 248 -9.78 11.93 9.11
N ASN A 249 -9.70 12.91 8.20
CA ASN A 249 -10.81 13.80 7.87
C ASN A 249 -11.92 13.07 7.10
N GLU A 250 -11.56 12.24 6.12
CA GLU A 250 -12.53 11.53 5.27
C GLU A 250 -13.36 10.50 6.04
N HIS A 251 -12.74 9.82 7.01
CA HIS A 251 -13.38 8.73 7.76
C HIS A 251 -13.71 9.09 9.21
N ASN A 252 -13.42 10.32 9.64
CA ASN A 252 -13.58 10.78 11.03
C ASN A 252 -12.84 9.86 12.03
N ILE A 253 -11.58 9.55 11.71
CA ILE A 253 -10.67 8.72 12.53
C ILE A 253 -9.73 9.66 13.28
N ASP A 254 -9.63 9.56 14.61
CA ASP A 254 -8.60 10.27 15.37
C ASP A 254 -7.25 9.57 15.19
N VAL A 255 -6.41 10.12 14.31
CA VAL A 255 -5.09 9.54 14.01
C VAL A 255 -4.05 9.76 15.11
N ARG A 256 -4.40 10.46 16.20
CA ARG A 256 -3.54 10.62 17.38
C ARG A 256 -3.73 9.47 18.37
N GLU A 257 -4.82 8.71 18.22
CA GLU A 257 -5.13 7.54 19.04
C GLU A 257 -4.51 6.26 18.47
N GLY A 258 -4.41 5.25 19.33
CA GLY A 258 -3.73 4.00 19.03
C GLY A 258 -2.22 4.08 19.25
N LEU A 259 -1.43 3.63 18.27
CA LEU A 259 0.02 3.61 18.31
C LEU A 259 0.64 4.98 18.67
N PRO A 260 0.23 6.13 18.08
CA PRO A 260 0.79 7.43 18.48
C PRO A 260 0.56 7.76 19.96
N ASN A 261 -0.65 7.53 20.49
CA ASN A 261 -0.94 7.70 21.92
C ASN A 261 -0.15 6.71 22.79
N LEU A 262 0.03 5.48 22.31
CA LEU A 262 0.79 4.46 23.02
C LEU A 262 2.29 4.79 23.06
N ILE A 263 2.86 5.36 21.99
CA ILE A 263 4.25 5.85 21.96
C ILE A 263 4.45 6.93 23.04
N ARG A 264 3.50 7.87 23.21
CA ARG A 264 3.59 8.90 24.27
C ARG A 264 3.64 8.30 25.68
N LYS A 265 3.05 7.12 25.88
CA LYS A 265 2.96 6.45 27.18
C LYS A 265 4.12 5.48 27.43
N GLU A 266 4.56 4.77 26.40
CA GLU A 266 5.44 3.60 26.53
C GLU A 266 6.73 3.69 25.70
N GLY A 267 6.90 4.76 24.92
CA GLY A 267 8.02 4.92 23.99
C GLY A 267 8.05 3.81 22.94
N VAL A 268 9.24 3.31 22.61
CA VAL A 268 9.44 2.27 21.59
C VAL A 268 8.73 0.94 21.90
N LYS A 269 8.38 0.68 23.17
CA LYS A 269 7.61 -0.53 23.53
C LYS A 269 6.20 -0.55 22.93
N ALA A 270 5.68 0.60 22.51
CA ALA A 270 4.39 0.73 21.85
C ALA A 270 4.28 -0.07 20.54
N PHE A 271 5.40 -0.45 19.93
CA PHE A 271 5.43 -1.24 18.68
C PHE A 271 5.34 -2.76 18.93
N GLU A 272 5.39 -3.18 20.20
CA GLU A 272 5.27 -4.60 20.55
C GLU A 272 3.85 -5.14 20.40
N PHE A 273 3.72 -6.46 20.43
CA PHE A 273 2.44 -7.12 20.34
C PHE A 273 1.56 -6.81 21.57
N ILE A 274 0.38 -6.25 21.32
CA ILE A 274 -0.62 -5.91 22.35
C ILE A 274 -1.93 -6.72 22.22
N GLY A 275 -2.11 -7.37 21.06
CA GLY A 275 -3.28 -8.20 20.76
C GLY A 275 -4.45 -7.41 20.17
N THR A 276 -5.39 -8.17 19.60
CA THR A 276 -6.53 -7.60 18.85
C THR A 276 -7.55 -6.90 19.74
N LYS A 277 -7.70 -7.32 21.01
CA LYS A 277 -8.66 -6.72 21.94
C LYS A 277 -8.38 -5.23 22.16
N MET A 278 -7.13 -4.88 22.46
CA MET A 278 -6.75 -3.48 22.71
C MET A 278 -6.99 -2.61 21.47
N CYS A 279 -6.66 -3.11 20.28
CA CYS A 279 -6.92 -2.39 19.03
C CYS A 279 -8.43 -2.22 18.77
N ASN A 280 -9.24 -3.26 19.00
CA ASN A 280 -10.70 -3.18 18.86
C ASN A 280 -11.32 -2.14 19.81
N ASP A 281 -10.81 -2.05 21.03
CA ASP A 281 -11.32 -1.12 22.06
C ASP A 281 -10.87 0.34 21.79
N SER A 282 -9.89 0.56 20.91
CA SER A 282 -9.28 1.87 20.65
C SER A 282 -9.10 2.11 19.13
N PRO A 283 -10.12 2.64 18.44
CA PRO A 283 -10.01 3.17 17.08
C PRO A 283 -8.85 4.17 16.93
N GLY A 284 -8.21 4.19 15.76
CA GLY A 284 -7.02 5.01 15.52
C GLY A 284 -6.00 4.33 14.61
N VAL A 285 -4.74 4.75 14.71
CA VAL A 285 -3.63 4.22 13.91
C VAL A 285 -2.93 3.10 14.68
N TRP A 286 -2.65 1.98 14.04
CA TRP A 286 -1.94 0.84 14.64
C TRP A 286 -0.91 0.26 13.68
N SER A 287 0.05 -0.52 14.18
CA SER A 287 0.95 -1.31 13.35
C SER A 287 0.45 -2.75 13.19
N HIS A 288 0.88 -3.45 12.15
CA HIS A 288 0.61 -4.88 12.00
C HIS A 288 1.17 -5.69 13.18
N ALA A 289 2.36 -5.33 13.69
CA ALA A 289 3.04 -5.97 14.82
C ALA A 289 2.24 -5.89 16.12
N ASN A 290 1.43 -4.84 16.31
CA ASN A 290 0.55 -4.70 17.47
C ASN A 290 -0.50 -5.82 17.56
N VAL A 291 -0.97 -6.32 16.42
CA VAL A 291 -2.01 -7.37 16.37
C VAL A 291 -1.49 -8.74 15.94
N ASN A 292 -0.25 -8.83 15.46
CA ASN A 292 0.37 -10.08 15.05
C ASN A 292 1.81 -10.20 15.55
N LYS A 293 2.02 -11.10 16.52
CA LYS A 293 3.33 -11.29 17.18
C LYS A 293 4.44 -11.81 16.28
N TRP A 294 4.15 -12.25 15.06
CA TRP A 294 5.14 -12.75 14.11
C TRP A 294 5.57 -11.71 13.08
N LYS A 295 4.98 -10.51 13.13
CA LYS A 295 5.23 -9.44 12.18
C LYS A 295 6.34 -8.51 12.67
N LEU A 296 7.05 -7.89 11.73
CA LEU A 296 8.10 -6.92 12.01
C LEU A 296 7.68 -5.51 11.58
N ASP A 297 6.41 -5.36 11.20
CA ASP A 297 5.86 -4.16 10.59
C ASP A 297 5.08 -3.31 11.60
N ILE A 298 5.27 -2.01 11.73
CA ILE A 298 6.32 -1.15 11.18
C ILE A 298 7.44 -1.00 12.22
N ALA A 299 8.70 -0.86 11.80
CA ALA A 299 9.83 -0.75 12.73
C ALA A 299 9.87 0.62 13.45
N PRO A 300 10.26 0.69 14.73
CA PRO A 300 10.29 1.92 15.54
C PRO A 300 11.49 2.83 15.19
N GLN A 301 11.54 3.29 13.94
CA GLN A 301 12.56 4.23 13.47
C GLN A 301 12.27 5.64 13.98
N GLU A 302 13.30 6.40 14.36
CA GLU A 302 13.18 7.75 14.95
C GLU A 302 12.30 8.68 14.11
N GLY A 303 12.56 8.81 12.80
CA GLY A 303 11.76 9.67 11.93
C GLY A 303 10.28 9.28 11.83
N LEU A 304 9.96 7.98 11.91
CA LEU A 304 8.57 7.53 11.96
C LEU A 304 7.91 7.90 13.29
N ILE A 305 8.62 7.70 14.40
CA ILE A 305 8.15 8.04 15.75
C ILE A 305 7.85 9.53 15.84
N GLU A 306 8.78 10.38 15.38
CA GLU A 306 8.61 11.83 15.34
C GLU A 306 7.39 12.24 14.50
N MET A 307 7.24 11.64 13.31
CA MET A 307 6.10 11.89 12.44
C MET A 307 4.78 11.55 13.13
N LEU A 308 4.66 10.36 13.73
CA LEU A 308 3.47 9.89 14.41
C LEU A 308 3.14 10.75 15.65
N LEU A 309 4.15 11.18 16.41
CA LEU A 309 3.97 12.06 17.57
C LEU A 309 3.53 13.48 17.18
N GLY A 310 3.88 13.91 15.97
CA GLY A 310 3.52 15.20 15.37
C GLY A 310 2.21 15.22 14.57
N LEU A 311 1.38 14.19 14.70
CA LEU A 311 -0.03 14.15 14.27
C LEU A 311 -0.93 14.86 15.29
#